data_AF-A0A968SXT8-F1
#
_entry.id   AF-A0A968SXT8-F1
#
_cell.length_a   1.000
_cell.length_b   1.000
_cell.length_c   1.000
_cell.angle_alpha   90.00
_cell.angle_beta   90.00
_cell.angle_gamma   90.00
#
_symmetry.space_group_name_H-M   'P 1'
#
loop_
_entity.id
_entity.type
_entity.pdbx_description
1 polymer ?
#
loop_
_entity_poly.entity_id
_entity_poly.type
_entity_poly.pdbx_seq_one_letter_code
_entity_poly.pdbx_strand_id
1 'polypeptide(L)'
;MRPSPYNKPIHQRIPMSLTLEQLDHLEIQILELLEAEDYEQAERLLDSFTYLRETKIEAYCHIINKLNTRAQWRRDEAQRLKSRADIDQTQSDWLKQKLHHYFESHGIKTLETDRYKVTLAKNGGKAPLVITADTSDLLDAVVKSTKYCKVGKTRQAHHYECSPQTRHLRQALAITRTSS
;
A
#
# COMPACT_ATOMS: atom_id res chain seq x y z
N MET A 1 -9.25 12.98 -23.27
CA MET A 1 -9.54 11.63 -22.73
C MET A 1 -9.28 10.61 -23.83
N ARG A 2 -8.26 9.75 -23.72
CA ARG A 2 -8.15 8.60 -24.63
C ARG A 2 -9.24 7.60 -24.24
N PRO A 3 -10.11 7.17 -25.16
CA PRO A 3 -11.05 6.10 -24.86
C PRO A 3 -10.25 4.84 -24.49
N SER A 4 -10.65 4.18 -23.40
CA SER A 4 -10.07 2.88 -23.02
C SER A 4 -10.23 1.92 -24.21
N PRO A 5 -9.17 1.22 -24.65
CA PRO A 5 -9.22 0.31 -25.78
C PRO A 5 -10.16 -0.89 -25.55
N TYR A 6 -10.75 -1.01 -24.37
CA TYR A 6 -11.68 -2.08 -23.97
C TYR A 6 -13.14 -1.65 -23.89
N ASN A 7 -13.52 -0.52 -24.48
CA ASN A 7 -14.94 -0.15 -24.61
C ASN A 7 -15.60 -0.86 -25.81
N LYS A 8 -15.52 -2.19 -25.84
CA LYS A 8 -16.42 -2.99 -26.70
C LYS A 8 -17.73 -3.18 -25.94
N PRO A 9 -18.90 -3.05 -26.61
CA PRO A 9 -20.18 -3.35 -25.99
C PRO A 9 -20.13 -4.76 -25.41
N ILE A 10 -20.47 -4.87 -24.12
CA ILE A 10 -20.58 -6.15 -23.40
C ILE A 10 -21.78 -6.86 -24.03
N HIS A 11 -21.54 -7.56 -25.14
CA HIS A 11 -22.54 -8.45 -25.69
C HIS A 11 -22.64 -9.62 -24.73
N GLN A 12 -23.71 -9.53 -23.94
CA GLN A 12 -24.42 -10.61 -23.29
C GLN A 12 -23.77 -11.12 -21.99
N ARG A 13 -24.61 -11.20 -20.97
CA ARG A 13 -24.31 -11.79 -19.66
C ARG A 13 -23.68 -13.15 -19.91
N ILE A 14 -22.37 -13.28 -19.69
CA ILE A 14 -21.71 -14.58 -19.64
C ILE A 14 -22.46 -15.37 -18.57
N PRO A 15 -23.16 -16.46 -18.92
CA PRO A 15 -23.87 -17.23 -17.91
C PRO A 15 -22.81 -17.88 -17.01
N MET A 16 -22.65 -17.33 -15.79
CA MET A 16 -21.92 -18.02 -14.71
C MET A 16 -22.76 -19.19 -14.18
N SER A 17 -23.28 -20.06 -15.03
CA SER A 17 -24.08 -21.22 -14.60
C SER A 17 -23.27 -22.51 -14.56
N LEU A 18 -22.03 -22.51 -15.02
CA LEU A 18 -21.14 -23.68 -14.97
C LEU A 18 -19.88 -23.36 -14.15
N THR A 19 -19.59 -24.13 -13.10
CA THR A 19 -18.35 -24.14 -12.29
C THR A 19 -17.24 -24.92 -13.02
N LEU A 20 -15.97 -24.75 -12.61
CA LEU A 20 -14.84 -25.40 -13.33
C LEU A 20 -14.98 -26.92 -13.24
N GLU A 21 -15.42 -27.38 -12.07
CA GLU A 21 -15.83 -28.76 -11.79
C GLU A 21 -16.91 -29.29 -12.74
N GLN A 22 -17.84 -28.43 -13.18
CA GLN A 22 -18.86 -28.83 -14.15
C GLN A 22 -18.31 -28.99 -15.58
N LEU A 23 -17.13 -28.45 -15.90
CA LEU A 23 -16.42 -28.78 -17.13
C LEU A 23 -15.76 -30.16 -17.00
N ASP A 24 -15.18 -30.48 -15.84
CA ASP A 24 -14.57 -31.80 -15.59
C ASP A 24 -15.62 -32.93 -15.70
N HIS A 25 -16.86 -32.68 -15.28
CA HIS A 25 -17.96 -33.65 -15.45
C HIS A 25 -18.32 -33.91 -16.92
N LEU A 26 -18.21 -32.92 -17.80
CA LEU A 26 -18.43 -33.12 -19.24
C LEU A 26 -17.30 -33.93 -19.86
N GLU A 27 -16.07 -33.77 -19.38
CA GLU A 27 -14.93 -34.59 -19.82
C GLU A 27 -15.14 -36.07 -19.50
N ILE A 28 -15.62 -36.39 -18.29
CA ILE A 28 -15.97 -37.77 -17.90
C ILE A 28 -17.06 -38.36 -18.80
N GLN A 29 -18.11 -37.59 -19.10
CA GLN A 29 -19.18 -38.04 -20.00
C GLN A 29 -18.70 -38.30 -21.43
N ILE A 30 -17.77 -37.49 -21.94
CA ILE A 30 -17.15 -37.72 -23.26
C ILE A 30 -16.40 -39.06 -23.25
N LEU A 31 -15.64 -39.34 -22.19
CA LEU A 31 -14.91 -40.60 -22.05
C LEU A 31 -15.86 -41.81 -22.00
N GLU A 32 -16.95 -41.72 -21.24
CA GLU A 32 -17.99 -42.76 -21.20
C GLU A 32 -18.62 -43.02 -22.58
N LEU A 33 -18.90 -41.98 -23.36
CA LEU A 33 -19.46 -42.10 -24.72
C LEU A 33 -18.45 -42.72 -25.70
N LEU A 34 -17.16 -42.40 -25.57
CA LEU A 34 -16.10 -43.02 -26.37
C LEU A 34 -15.93 -44.51 -26.04
N GLU A 35 -16.02 -44.90 -24.76
CA GLU A 35 -16.03 -46.30 -24.34
C GLU A 35 -17.26 -47.06 -24.85
N ALA A 36 -18.39 -46.37 -24.97
CA ALA A 36 -19.61 -46.92 -25.56
C ALA A 36 -19.61 -46.92 -27.11
N GLU A 37 -18.53 -46.48 -27.75
CA GLU A 37 -18.38 -46.33 -29.21
C GLU A 37 -19.44 -45.40 -29.87
N ASP A 38 -20.04 -44.49 -29.09
CA ASP A 38 -20.99 -43.47 -29.59
C ASP A 38 -20.23 -42.18 -29.98
N TYR A 39 -19.47 -42.28 -31.07
CA TYR A 39 -18.59 -41.21 -31.52
C TYR A 39 -19.34 -39.93 -31.93
N GLU A 40 -20.54 -40.06 -32.49
CA GLU A 40 -21.33 -38.90 -32.95
C GLU A 40 -21.75 -38.02 -31.76
N GLN A 41 -22.22 -38.65 -30.68
CA GLN A 41 -22.61 -37.92 -29.48
C GLN A 41 -21.38 -37.40 -28.71
N ALA A 42 -20.28 -38.16 -28.70
CA ALA A 42 -19.02 -37.72 -28.11
C ALA A 42 -18.47 -36.45 -28.81
N GLU A 43 -18.51 -36.40 -30.14
CA GLU A 43 -18.04 -35.24 -30.92
C GLU A 43 -18.88 -33.99 -30.63
N ARG A 44 -20.21 -34.11 -30.61
CA ARG A 44 -21.10 -32.98 -30.24
C ARG A 44 -20.84 -32.47 -28.83
N LEU A 45 -20.62 -33.37 -27.87
CA LEU A 45 -20.33 -32.97 -26.49
C LEU A 45 -18.96 -32.30 -26.40
N LEU A 46 -17.96 -32.79 -27.14
CA LEU A 46 -16.62 -32.23 -27.21
C LEU A 46 -16.61 -30.79 -27.76
N ASP A 47 -17.37 -30.51 -28.82
CA ASP A 47 -17.53 -29.15 -29.35
C ASP A 47 -18.17 -28.20 -28.31
N SER A 48 -19.18 -28.69 -27.59
CA SER A 48 -19.82 -27.90 -26.53
C SER A 48 -18.86 -27.63 -25.36
N PHE A 49 -18.06 -28.64 -24.98
CA PHE A 49 -17.08 -28.55 -23.90
C PHE A 49 -15.97 -27.55 -24.25
N THR A 50 -15.42 -27.62 -25.47
CA THR A 50 -14.35 -26.71 -25.91
C THR A 50 -14.83 -25.27 -25.91
N TYR A 51 -16.01 -24.99 -26.48
CA TYR A 51 -16.61 -23.66 -26.48
C TYR A 51 -16.85 -23.11 -25.06
N LEU A 52 -17.43 -23.93 -24.17
CA LEU A 52 -17.70 -23.52 -22.77
C LEU A 52 -16.40 -23.26 -22.00
N ARG A 53 -15.38 -24.10 -22.21
CA ARG A 53 -14.06 -23.95 -21.59
C ARG A 53 -13.38 -22.65 -22.02
N GLU A 54 -13.35 -22.37 -23.32
CA GLU A 54 -12.72 -21.16 -23.86
C GLU A 54 -13.45 -19.89 -23.38
N THR A 55 -14.77 -19.87 -23.48
CA THR A 55 -15.61 -18.75 -23.01
C THR A 55 -15.35 -18.44 -21.54
N LYS A 56 -15.20 -19.50 -20.73
CA LYS A 56 -14.96 -19.36 -19.29
C LYS A 56 -13.57 -18.84 -18.97
N ILE A 57 -12.54 -19.36 -19.63
CA ILE A 57 -11.16 -18.87 -19.50
C ILE A 57 -11.11 -17.38 -19.89
N GLU A 58 -11.76 -17.00 -20.99
CA GLU A 58 -11.85 -15.60 -21.41
C GLU A 58 -12.53 -14.72 -20.34
N ALA A 59 -13.62 -15.20 -19.73
CA ALA A 59 -14.31 -14.49 -18.65
C ALA A 59 -13.39 -14.27 -17.43
N TYR A 60 -12.61 -15.28 -17.02
CA TYR A 60 -11.63 -15.13 -15.94
C TYR A 60 -10.57 -14.10 -16.29
N CYS A 61 -9.97 -14.20 -17.48
CA CYS A 61 -8.98 -13.25 -17.97
C CYS A 61 -9.54 -11.81 -17.97
N HIS A 62 -10.79 -11.62 -18.39
CA HIS A 62 -11.46 -10.34 -18.36
C HIS A 62 -11.62 -9.79 -16.94
N ILE A 63 -12.09 -10.61 -15.99
CA ILE A 63 -12.27 -10.20 -14.59
C ILE A 63 -10.92 -9.85 -13.95
N ILE A 64 -9.90 -10.68 -14.15
CA ILE A 64 -8.55 -10.44 -13.64
C ILE A 64 -8.01 -9.11 -14.17
N ASN A 65 -8.11 -8.87 -15.48
CA ASN A 65 -7.68 -7.61 -16.08
C ASN A 65 -8.44 -6.41 -15.51
N LYS A 66 -9.76 -6.53 -15.34
CA LYS A 66 -10.59 -5.48 -14.74
C LYS A 66 -10.16 -5.18 -13.30
N LEU A 67 -9.85 -6.19 -12.50
CA LEU A 67 -9.35 -6.03 -11.13
C LEU A 67 -7.96 -5.37 -11.12
N ASN A 68 -7.05 -5.81 -11.98
CA ASN A 68 -5.71 -5.24 -12.11
C ASN A 68 -5.77 -3.76 -12.52
N THR A 69 -6.58 -3.42 -13.53
CA THR A 69 -6.82 -2.03 -13.93
C THR A 69 -7.35 -1.23 -12.74
N ARG A 70 -8.43 -1.68 -12.07
CA ARG A 70 -8.99 -0.97 -10.90
C ARG A 70 -7.96 -0.77 -9.78
N ALA A 71 -7.11 -1.76 -9.53
CA ALA A 71 -6.04 -1.64 -8.55
C ALA A 71 -5.03 -0.56 -8.96
N GLN A 72 -4.63 -0.52 -10.23
CA GLN A 72 -3.72 0.51 -10.73
C GLN A 72 -4.29 1.92 -10.57
N TRP A 73 -5.52 2.15 -11.01
CA TRP A 73 -6.20 3.45 -10.86
C TRP A 73 -6.23 3.93 -9.40
N ARG A 74 -6.48 3.01 -8.45
CA ARG A 74 -6.48 3.34 -7.02
C ARG A 74 -5.10 3.69 -6.50
N ARG A 75 -4.03 3.05 -6.98
CA ARG A 75 -2.64 3.38 -6.61
C ARG A 75 -2.25 4.76 -7.13
N ASP A 76 -2.58 5.06 -8.37
CA ASP A 76 -2.29 6.36 -8.99
C ASP A 76 -3.02 7.48 -8.25
N GLU A 77 -4.29 7.26 -7.89
CA GLU A 77 -5.07 8.22 -7.11
C GLU A 77 -4.54 8.39 -5.68
N ALA A 78 -4.15 7.29 -5.02
CA ALA A 78 -3.53 7.36 -3.70
C ALA A 78 -2.21 8.15 -3.73
N GLN A 79 -1.39 7.95 -4.77
CA GLN A 79 -0.15 8.70 -4.96
C GLN A 79 -0.43 10.20 -5.15
N ARG A 80 -1.45 10.54 -5.96
CA ARG A 80 -1.87 11.92 -6.18
C ARG A 80 -2.34 12.61 -4.88
N LEU A 81 -3.13 11.90 -4.07
CA LEU A 81 -3.59 12.40 -2.77
C LEU A 81 -2.43 12.56 -1.78
N LYS A 82 -1.50 11.61 -1.75
CA LYS A 82 -0.28 11.70 -0.95
C LYS A 82 0.53 12.95 -1.29
N SER A 83 0.80 13.19 -2.58
CA SER A 83 1.54 14.38 -3.00
C SER A 83 0.85 15.69 -2.60
N ARG A 84 -0.49 15.74 -2.60
CA ARG A 84 -1.22 16.92 -2.09
C ARG A 84 -1.06 17.08 -0.58
N ALA A 85 -1.18 16.00 0.18
CA ALA A 85 -0.97 16.03 1.62
C ALA A 85 0.46 16.47 1.98
N ASP A 86 1.46 16.03 1.22
CA ASP A 86 2.86 16.44 1.41
C ASP A 86 3.06 17.95 1.15
N ILE A 87 2.37 18.52 0.14
CA ILE A 87 2.36 19.96 -0.11
C ILE A 87 1.74 20.72 1.06
N ASP A 88 0.57 20.29 1.53
CA ASP A 88 -0.12 20.93 2.66
C ASP A 88 0.74 20.87 3.94
N GLN A 89 1.41 19.74 4.18
CA GLN A 89 2.34 19.58 5.29
C GLN A 89 3.55 20.51 5.17
N THR A 90 4.11 20.65 3.96
CA THR A 90 5.24 21.56 3.69
C THR A 90 4.83 23.02 3.93
N GLN A 91 3.65 23.41 3.46
CA GLN A 91 3.10 24.75 3.71
C GLN A 91 2.86 25.00 5.20
N SER A 92 2.30 24.02 5.93
CA SER A 92 2.12 24.10 7.38
C SER A 92 3.46 24.28 8.11
N ASP A 93 4.48 23.50 7.75
CA ASP A 93 5.80 23.59 8.36
C ASP A 93 6.47 24.95 8.06
N TRP A 94 6.33 25.47 6.84
CA TRP A 94 6.80 26.81 6.48
C TRP A 94 6.12 27.91 7.31
N LEU A 95 4.79 27.85 7.48
CA LEU A 95 4.05 28.80 8.32
C LEU A 95 4.51 28.74 9.79
N LYS A 96 4.75 27.54 10.33
CA LYS A 96 5.29 27.37 11.69
C LYS A 96 6.66 28.01 11.83
N GLN A 97 7.54 27.86 10.84
CA GLN A 97 8.86 28.49 10.85
C GLN A 97 8.76 30.02 10.81
N LYS A 98 7.85 30.58 10.02
CA LYS A 98 7.61 32.03 10.00
C LYS A 98 7.11 32.54 11.34
N LEU A 99 6.20 31.80 11.97
CA LEU A 99 5.68 32.14 13.30
C LEU A 99 6.77 32.03 14.38
N HIS A 100 7.62 31.01 14.30
CA HIS A 100 8.80 30.87 15.16
C HIS A 100 9.73 32.08 15.06
N HIS A 101 10.11 32.45 13.83
CA HIS A 101 10.99 33.59 13.58
C HIS A 101 10.39 34.91 14.08
N TYR A 102 9.07 35.08 13.98
CA TYR A 102 8.38 36.24 14.54
C TYR A 102 8.49 36.29 16.07
N PHE A 103 8.25 35.17 16.75
CA PHE A 103 8.34 35.08 18.22
C PHE A 103 9.77 35.35 18.71
N GLU A 104 10.76 34.79 18.03
CA GLU A 104 12.17 35.00 18.37
C GLU A 104 12.61 36.45 18.18
N SER A 105 12.28 37.07 17.03
CA SER A 105 12.70 38.44 16.72
C SER A 105 12.06 39.48 17.64
N HIS A 106 10.86 39.22 18.16
CA HIS A 106 10.14 40.12 19.06
C HIS A 106 10.29 39.73 20.55
N GLY A 107 11.00 38.64 20.87
CA GLY A 107 11.18 38.16 22.24
C GLY A 107 9.89 37.66 22.92
N ILE A 108 8.87 37.29 22.15
CA ILE A 108 7.57 36.84 22.64
C ILE A 108 7.65 35.36 22.99
N LYS A 109 7.31 34.99 24.24
CA LYS A 109 7.33 33.58 24.70
C LYS A 109 6.00 32.87 24.44
N THR A 110 4.90 33.56 24.69
CA THR A 110 3.54 33.04 24.58
C THR A 110 2.63 34.14 24.06
N LEU A 111 1.75 33.79 23.12
CA LEU A 111 0.69 34.65 22.62
C LEU A 111 -0.63 33.90 22.69
N GLU A 112 -1.62 34.49 23.34
CA GLU A 112 -2.99 33.99 23.36
C GLU A 112 -3.84 34.87 22.45
N THR A 113 -4.65 34.21 21.62
CA THR A 113 -5.65 34.80 20.73
C THR A 113 -7.00 34.18 21.05
N ASP A 114 -8.09 34.74 20.52
CA ASP A 114 -9.45 34.25 20.76
C ASP A 114 -9.63 32.74 20.53
N ARG A 115 -8.87 32.15 19.59
CA ARG A 115 -9.00 30.73 19.20
C ARG A 115 -7.81 29.86 19.55
N TYR A 116 -6.63 30.45 19.70
CA TYR A 116 -5.38 29.71 19.80
C TYR A 116 -4.46 30.29 20.85
N LYS A 117 -3.79 29.39 21.57
CA LYS A 117 -2.64 29.69 22.40
C LYS A 117 -1.39 29.13 21.73
N VAL A 118 -0.47 30.03 21.39
CA VAL A 118 0.80 29.71 20.75
C VAL A 118 1.91 29.95 21.73
N THR A 119 2.72 28.93 22.00
CA THR A 119 3.87 29.02 22.89
C THR A 119 5.14 28.57 22.17
N LEU A 120 6.21 29.35 22.31
CA LEU A 120 7.54 28.97 21.85
C LEU A 120 8.11 27.93 22.83
N ALA A 121 7.97 26.65 22.50
CA ALA A 121 8.47 25.58 23.33
C ALA A 121 9.98 25.40 23.12
N LYS A 122 10.74 25.33 24.21
CA LYS A 122 12.12 24.83 24.17
C LYS A 122 12.06 23.32 23.92
N ASN A 123 12.99 22.80 23.11
CA ASN A 123 13.08 21.38 22.75
C ASN A 123 12.84 20.47 23.96
N GLY A 124 11.65 19.85 24.05
CA GLY A 124 11.20 19.04 25.19
C GLY A 124 11.76 17.62 25.21
N GLY A 125 12.95 17.40 24.65
CA GLY A 125 13.65 16.14 24.78
C GLY A 125 14.38 16.09 26.11
N LYS A 126 14.30 14.96 26.84
CA LYS A 126 15.26 14.69 27.92
C LYS A 126 16.67 14.88 27.35
N ALA A 127 17.51 15.64 28.03
CA ALA A 127 18.92 15.76 27.65
C ALA A 127 19.49 14.33 27.49
N PRO A 128 20.22 14.04 26.39
CA PRO A 128 20.80 12.72 26.22
C PRO A 128 21.73 12.42 27.41
N LEU A 129 21.47 11.31 28.10
CA LEU A 129 22.34 10.83 29.16
C LEU A 129 23.65 10.38 28.50
N VAL A 130 24.72 11.15 28.70
CA VAL A 130 26.07 10.76 28.26
C VAL A 130 26.59 9.74 29.26
N ILE A 131 26.66 8.47 28.85
CA ILE A 131 27.31 7.42 29.62
C ILE A 131 28.80 7.47 29.27
N THR A 132 29.65 7.82 30.23
CA THR A 132 31.11 7.85 30.09
C THR A 132 31.78 6.49 30.39
N ALA A 133 31.00 5.48 30.78
CA ALA A 133 31.49 4.13 31.02
C ALA A 133 31.67 3.37 29.70
N ASP A 134 32.72 2.57 29.62
CA ASP A 134 32.94 1.69 28.47
C ASP A 134 31.88 0.59 28.43
N THR A 135 31.57 0.11 27.22
CA THR A 135 30.50 -0.91 27.03
C THR A 135 30.79 -2.21 27.80
N SER A 136 32.07 -2.46 28.09
CA SER A 136 32.55 -3.58 28.92
C SER A 136 32.12 -3.51 30.38
N ASP A 137 31.85 -2.31 30.90
CA ASP A 137 31.54 -2.10 32.33
C ASP A 137 30.04 -2.10 32.61
N LEU A 138 29.21 -2.21 31.56
CA LEU A 138 27.76 -2.28 31.69
C LEU A 138 27.33 -3.72 31.94
N LEU A 139 26.47 -3.90 32.93
CA LEU A 139 25.82 -5.19 33.21
C LEU A 139 25.13 -5.72 31.94
N ASP A 140 25.40 -6.98 31.61
CA ASP A 140 24.88 -7.67 30.40
C ASP A 140 23.36 -7.57 30.24
N ALA A 141 22.61 -7.35 31.32
CA ALA A 141 21.16 -7.17 31.32
C ALA A 141 20.68 -5.90 30.58
N VAL A 142 21.55 -4.90 30.36
CA VAL A 142 21.20 -3.62 29.72
C VAL A 142 21.64 -3.58 28.24
N VAL A 143 22.52 -4.50 27.82
CA VAL A 143 23.07 -4.53 26.47
C VAL A 143 22.14 -5.31 25.53
N LYS A 144 21.33 -4.61 24.74
CA LYS A 144 20.59 -5.23 23.64
C LYS A 144 21.55 -5.54 22.49
N SER A 145 21.99 -6.79 22.38
CA SER A 145 22.74 -7.24 21.21
C SER A 145 21.79 -7.67 20.09
N THR A 146 21.85 -6.98 18.95
CA THR A 146 21.18 -7.41 17.73
C THR A 146 22.13 -8.33 16.97
N LYS A 147 21.84 -9.63 16.96
CA LYS A 147 22.59 -10.60 16.14
C LYS A 147 22.06 -10.55 14.71
N TYR A 148 22.93 -10.24 13.76
CA TYR A 148 22.65 -10.42 12.34
C TYR A 148 23.06 -11.83 11.92
N CYS A 149 22.10 -12.67 11.54
CA CYS A 149 22.41 -13.90 10.82
C CYS A 149 22.91 -13.51 9.42
N LYS A 150 24.16 -13.84 9.08
CA LYS A 150 24.63 -13.78 7.68
C LYS A 150 23.87 -14.84 6.90
N VAL A 151 22.76 -14.45 6.26
CA VAL A 151 22.03 -15.32 5.34
C VAL A 151 22.93 -15.53 4.11
N GLY A 152 23.28 -16.79 3.85
CA GLY A 152 24.00 -17.19 2.65
C GLY A 152 23.26 -16.76 1.39
N LYS A 153 24.01 -16.45 0.33
CA LYS A 153 23.48 -15.93 -0.94
C LYS A 153 22.42 -16.87 -1.55
N THR A 154 21.14 -16.52 -1.42
CA THR A 154 20.07 -16.98 -2.31
C THR A 154 19.40 -15.78 -2.95
N ARG A 155 19.32 -15.80 -4.28
CA ARG A 155 18.88 -14.71 -5.15
C ARG A 155 17.44 -14.29 -4.83
N GLN A 156 17.27 -13.14 -4.20
CA GLN A 156 16.26 -12.11 -4.50
C GLN A 156 16.41 -10.99 -3.46
N ALA A 157 17.04 -9.88 -3.87
CA ALA A 157 17.22 -8.71 -3.02
C ALA A 157 15.92 -7.90 -3.01
N HIS A 158 15.10 -8.07 -1.97
CA HIS A 158 14.17 -7.00 -1.59
C HIS A 158 14.97 -5.94 -0.84
N HIS A 159 15.33 -4.87 -1.55
CA HIS A 159 15.90 -3.66 -0.97
C HIS A 159 14.87 -3.07 -0.01
N TYR A 160 15.05 -3.29 1.29
CA TYR A 160 14.46 -2.43 2.31
C TYR A 160 15.54 -1.47 2.76
N GLU A 161 15.62 -0.32 2.11
CA GLU A 161 16.41 0.81 2.61
C GLU A 161 15.74 1.33 3.88
N CYS A 162 16.37 1.04 5.01
CA CYS A 162 16.07 1.70 6.26
C CYS A 162 16.47 3.18 6.10
N SER A 163 15.48 4.06 5.96
CA SER A 163 15.68 5.51 5.88
C SER A 163 16.58 5.99 7.03
N PRO A 164 17.65 6.77 6.74
CA PRO A 164 18.43 7.41 7.78
C PRO A 164 17.55 8.45 8.48
N GLN A 165 17.34 8.26 9.79
CA GLN A 165 16.67 9.25 10.62
C GLN A 165 17.53 10.53 10.69
N THR A 166 17.29 11.48 9.80
CA THR A 166 17.83 12.84 9.90
C THR A 166 17.14 13.56 11.06
N ARG A 167 17.65 13.34 12.28
CA ARG A 167 17.37 14.18 13.46
C ARG A 167 18.15 15.49 13.35
N HIS A 168 17.70 16.39 12.47
CA HIS A 168 18.13 17.79 12.54
C HIS A 168 17.04 18.61 13.22
N LEU A 169 17.37 19.06 14.43
CA LEU A 169 16.82 20.19 15.19
C LEU A 169 15.54 20.82 14.62
N ARG A 170 14.37 20.28 14.97
CA ARG A 170 13.11 21.00 14.88
C ARG A 170 12.77 21.56 16.26
N GLN A 171 13.13 22.81 16.52
CA GLN A 171 12.44 23.59 17.55
C GLN A 171 10.96 23.62 17.17
N ALA A 172 10.10 23.11 18.06
CA ALA A 172 8.70 22.86 17.76
C ALA A 172 7.85 23.96 18.37
N LEU A 173 7.06 24.63 17.53
CA LEU A 173 6.02 25.54 17.99
C LEU A 173 4.82 24.71 18.49
N ALA A 174 4.41 24.91 19.75
CA ALA A 174 3.23 24.25 20.31
C ALA A 174 2.01 25.15 20.13
N ILE A 175 1.03 24.69 19.34
CA ILE A 175 -0.24 25.39 19.12
C ILE A 175 -1.33 24.55 19.79
N THR A 176 -2.02 25.15 20.76
CA THR A 176 -3.13 24.52 21.49
C THR A 176 -4.40 25.36 21.32
N ARG A 177 -5.55 24.69 21.24
CA ARG A 177 -6.85 25.37 21.22
C ARG A 177 -7.19 25.79 22.66
N THR A 178 -7.56 27.03 22.86
CA THR A 178 -8.01 27.51 24.17
C THR A 178 -9.33 26.81 24.52
N SER A 179 -9.40 26.20 25.70
CA SER A 179 -10.65 25.68 26.25
C SER A 179 -11.55 26.86 26.59
N SER A 180 -12.70 26.98 25.92
CA SER A 180 -13.79 27.87 26.36
C SER A 180 -14.32 27.44 27.72
#